data_AF-A0A6B0W0S1-F1
#
_entry.id   AF-A0A6B0W0S1-F1
#
_cell.length_a   1.000
_cell.length_b   1.000
_cell.length_c   1.000
_cell.angle_alpha   90.00
_cell.angle_beta   90.00
_cell.angle_gamma   90.00
#
_symmetry.space_group_name_H-M   'P 1'
#
loop_
_entity.id
_entity.type
_entity.pdbx_description
1 polymer ?
#
loop_
_entity_poly.entity_id
_entity_poly.type
_entity_poly.pdbx_seq_one_letter_code
_entity_poly.pdbx_strand_id
1 'polypeptide(L)' 'MPVQLTIRDVPDQVRDELAARAALQRKSMQEFLRGELEKIASRPSLEVWLQTVRERKDAAGTRVDTDTILRARDADRK' A
#
# COMPACT_ATOMS: atom_id res chain seq x y z
N MET A 1 16.28 8.12 -14.77
CA MET A 1 16.22 9.57 -15.05
C MET A 1 15.44 10.25 -13.94
N PRO A 2 15.90 11.39 -13.39
CA PRO A 2 15.13 12.11 -12.37
C PRO A 2 13.83 12.65 -12.99
N VAL A 3 12.71 12.40 -12.32
CA VAL A 3 11.40 12.97 -12.70
C VAL A 3 11.12 14.12 -11.73
N GLN A 4 10.87 15.31 -12.27
CA GLN A 4 10.50 16.47 -11.47
C GLN A 4 8.97 16.57 -11.40
N LEU A 5 8.44 16.65 -10.18
CA LEU A 5 7.01 16.78 -9.93
C LEU A 5 6.73 18.12 -9.26
N THR A 6 5.78 18.89 -9.80
CA THR A 6 5.32 20.16 -9.23
C THR A 6 3.86 20.04 -8.84
N ILE A 7 3.55 20.28 -7.57
CA ILE A 7 2.17 20.30 -7.05
C ILE A 7 1.75 21.77 -6.97
N ARG A 8 0.71 22.13 -7.72
CA ARG A 8 0.15 23.49 -7.77
C ARG A 8 -0.94 23.66 -6.72
N ASP A 9 -1.16 24.92 -6.34
CA ASP A 9 -2.28 25.33 -5.47
C ASP A 9 -2.33 24.63 -4.11
N VAL A 10 -1.15 24.35 -3.53
CA VAL A 10 -1.04 23.80 -2.18
C VAL A 10 -1.26 24.93 -1.18
N PRO A 11 -2.26 24.84 -0.27
CA PRO A 11 -2.46 25.84 0.77
C PRO A 11 -1.22 25.97 1.66
N ASP A 12 -0.86 27.20 2.03
CA ASP A 12 0.33 27.48 2.84
C ASP A 12 0.35 26.68 4.15
N GLN A 13 -0.80 26.55 4.81
CA GLN A 13 -0.94 25.75 6.02
C GLN A 13 -0.53 24.29 5.81
N VAL A 14 -0.92 23.68 4.68
CA VAL A 14 -0.59 22.29 4.35
C VAL A 14 0.91 22.17 4.07
N ARG A 15 1.48 23.11 3.32
CA ARG A 15 2.93 23.15 3.06
C ARG A 15 3.71 23.23 4.37
N ASP A 16 3.30 24.09 5.29
CA ASP A 16 4.02 24.35 6.53
C ASP A 16 3.93 23.16 7.49
N GLU A 17 2.76 22.50 7.58
CA GLU A 17 2.63 21.25 8.32
C GLU A 17 3.53 20.14 7.75
N LEU A 18 3.58 19.98 6.42
CA LEU A 18 4.44 18.99 5.78
C LEU A 18 5.92 19.30 6.01
N ALA A 19 6.32 20.57 5.95
CA ALA A 19 7.67 21.02 6.26
C ALA A 19 8.04 20.74 7.72
N ALA A 20 7.13 21.00 8.67
CA ALA A 20 7.32 20.68 10.07
C ALA A 20 7.50 19.16 10.30
N ARG A 21 6.68 18.32 9.65
CA ARG A 21 6.82 16.86 9.70
C ARG A 21 8.14 16.37 9.11
N ALA A 22 8.59 16.98 8.01
CA ALA A 22 9.89 16.68 7.41
C ALA A 22 11.04 17.04 8.36
N ALA A 23 10.99 18.23 8.98
CA ALA A 23 11.98 18.70 9.94
C ALA A 23 12.06 17.80 11.19
N LEU A 24 10.91 17.36 11.73
CA LEU A 24 10.85 16.40 12.84
C LEU A 24 11.55 15.07 12.51
N GLN A 25 11.51 14.65 11.24
CA GLN A 25 12.21 13.46 10.77
C GLN A 25 13.65 13.72 10.31
N ARG A 26 14.16 14.95 10.48
CA ARG A 26 15.47 15.40 9.97
C ARG A 26 15.65 15.13 8.47
N LYS A 27 14.58 15.31 7.70
CA LYS A 27 14.55 15.14 6.24
C LYS A 27 14.29 16.48 5.56
N SER A 28 14.79 16.64 4.34
CA SER A 28 14.31 17.72 3.48
C SER A 28 12.85 17.48 3.09
N MET A 29 12.14 18.57 2.74
CA MET A 29 10.75 18.50 2.28
C MET A 29 10.58 17.56 1.08
N GLN A 30 11.52 17.60 0.13
CA GLN A 30 11.50 16.75 -1.06
C GLN A 30 11.70 15.26 -0.70
N GLU A 31 12.63 14.93 0.20
CA GLU A 31 12.85 13.55 0.64
C GLU A 31 11.67 12.99 1.42
N PHE A 32 11.07 13.82 2.28
CA PHE A 32 9.87 13.45 3.02
C PHE A 32 8.71 13.14 2.07
N LEU A 33 8.42 14.03 1.12
CA LEU A 33 7.34 13.83 0.15
C LEU A 33 7.59 12.64 -0.77
N ARG A 34 8.84 12.42 -1.22
CA ARG A 34 9.19 11.22 -1.98
C ARG A 34 8.84 9.94 -1.21
N GLY A 35 9.23 9.87 0.06
CA GLY A 35 8.91 8.71 0.90
C GLY A 35 7.40 8.50 1.10
N GLU A 36 6.63 9.57 1.25
CA GLU A 36 5.17 9.46 1.33
C GLU A 36 4.53 9.03 0.00
N LEU A 37 5.04 9.51 -1.14
CA LEU A 37 4.59 9.07 -2.47
C LEU A 37 4.91 7.58 -2.72
N GLU A 38 6.09 7.13 -2.30
CA GLU A 38 6.47 5.71 -2.36
C GLU A 38 5.54 4.85 -1.49
N LYS A 39 5.19 5.31 -0.28
CA LYS A 39 4.22 4.61 0.58
C LYS A 39 2.84 4.53 -0.08
N ILE A 40 2.37 5.61 -0.70
CA ILE A 40 1.10 5.63 -1.43
C ILE A 40 1.15 4.64 -2.59
N ALA A 41 2.22 4.66 -3.39
CA ALA A 41 2.39 3.73 -4.51
C ALA A 41 2.54 2.26 -4.05
N SER A 42 3.16 2.02 -2.90
CA SER A 42 3.34 0.67 -2.34
C SER A 42 2.03 0.02 -1.87
N ARG A 43 0.99 0.83 -1.63
CA ARG A 43 -0.34 0.36 -1.25
C ARG A 43 -1.24 0.38 -2.48
N PRO A 44 -1.36 -0.74 -3.23
CA PRO A 44 -2.38 -0.82 -4.28
C PRO A 44 -3.74 -0.48 -3.67
N SER A 45 -4.57 0.26 -4.41
CA SER A 45 -5.95 0.48 -3.98
C SER A 45 -6.60 -0.89 -3.72
N LEU A 46 -7.52 -0.94 -2.75
CA LEU A 46 -8.17 -2.19 -2.36
C LEU A 46 -8.73 -2.95 -3.58
N GLU A 47 -9.26 -2.22 -4.56
CA GLU A 47 -9.76 -2.75 -5.82
C GLU A 47 -8.66 -3.40 -6.68
N VAL A 48 -7.52 -2.72 -6.88
CA VAL A 48 -6.39 -3.27 -7.65
C VAL A 48 -5.79 -4.48 -6.94
N TRP A 49 -5.72 -4.43 -5.62
CA TRP A 49 -5.28 -5.56 -4.81
C TRP A 49 -6.25 -6.74 -4.91
N LEU A 50 -7.56 -6.52 -4.78
CA LEU A 50 -8.59 -7.55 -4.92
C LEU A 50 -8.56 -8.18 -6.32
N GLN A 51 -8.35 -7.38 -7.35
CA GLN A 51 -8.21 -7.87 -8.73
C GLN A 51 -6.97 -8.78 -8.87
N THR A 52 -5.82 -8.35 -8.33
CA THR A 52 -4.60 -9.16 -8.30
C THR A 52 -4.79 -10.48 -7.54
N VAL A 53 -5.52 -10.46 -6.43
CA VAL A 53 -5.84 -11.66 -5.64
C VAL A 53 -6.75 -12.61 -6.43
N ARG A 54 -7.76 -12.10 -7.14
CA ARG A 54 -8.64 -12.90 -8.00
C ARG A 54 -7.85 -13.56 -9.13
N GLU A 55 -7.02 -12.79 -9.84
CA GLU A 55 -6.16 -13.30 -10.91
C GLU A 55 -5.20 -14.39 -10.42
N ARG A 56 -4.57 -14.19 -9.26
CA ARG A 56 -3.70 -15.20 -8.65
C ARG A 56 -4.47 -16.46 -8.23
N LYS A 57 -5.67 -16.30 -7.68
CA LYS A 57 -6.53 -17.43 -7.28
C LYS A 57 -6.95 -18.26 -8.50
N ASP A 58 -7.30 -17.60 -9.60
CA ASP A 58 -7.68 -18.28 -10.84
C ASP A 58 -6.46 -18.96 -11.48
N ALA A 59 -5.29 -18.31 -11.49
CA ALA A 59 -4.06 -18.88 -12.02
C ALA A 59 -3.50 -20.06 -11.21
N ALA A 60 -3.70 -20.07 -9.88
CA ALA A 60 -3.22 -21.15 -9.02
C ALA A 60 -3.94 -22.48 -9.30
N GLY A 61 -5.14 -22.47 -9.89
CA GLY A 61 -5.89 -23.67 -10.28
C GLY A 61 -6.39 -24.55 -9.11
N THR A 62 -5.87 -24.35 -7.90
CA THR A 62 -6.24 -25.10 -6.70
C THR A 62 -7.50 -24.50 -6.08
N ARG A 63 -8.58 -25.28 -6.06
CA ARG A 63 -9.79 -24.97 -5.28
C ARG A 63 -9.82 -25.90 -4.09
N VAL A 64 -9.76 -25.35 -2.89
CA VAL A 64 -9.99 -26.11 -1.66
C VAL A 64 -11.47 -25.99 -1.33
N ASP A 65 -12.15 -27.12 -1.24
CA ASP A 65 -13.55 -27.15 -0.85
C ASP A 65 -13.72 -26.89 0.65
N THR A 66 -14.90 -26.40 1.02
CA THR A 66 -15.21 -26.05 2.41
C THR A 66 -15.09 -27.23 3.36
N ASP A 67 -15.45 -28.43 2.92
CA ASP A 67 -15.38 -29.68 3.69
C ASP A 67 -13.92 -30.04 4.02
N THR A 68 -13.02 -29.90 3.06
CA THR A 68 -11.58 -30.13 3.23
C THR A 68 -10.96 -29.11 4.20
N ILE A 69 -11.37 -27.84 4.12
CA ILE A 69 -10.92 -26.81 5.08
C ILE A 69 -11.36 -27.14 6.51
N LEU A 70 -12.62 -27.52 6.68
CA LEU A 70 -13.17 -27.86 7.99
C LEU A 70 -12.50 -29.10 8.59
N ARG A 71 -12.27 -30.13 7.79
CA ARG A 71 -11.55 -31.34 8.24
C ARG A 71 -10.11 -31.05 8.64
N ALA A 72 -9.38 -30.24 7.88
CA ALA A 72 -8.01 -29.86 8.22
C ALA A 72 -7.95 -29.04 9.53
N ARG A 73 -8.88 -28.10 9.71
CA ARG A 73 -9.00 -27.30 10.94
C ARG A 73 -9.32 -28.17 12.16
N ASP A 74 -10.21 -29.15 12.01
CA ASP A 74 -10.64 -30.01 13.12
C ASP A 74 -9.60 -31.07 13.47
N ALA A 75 -8.74 -31.46 12.51
CA ALA A 75 -7.59 -32.33 12.74
C ALA A 75 -6.45 -31.64 13.53
N ASP A 76 -6.24 -30.33 13.33
CA ASP A 76 -5.24 -29.53 14.06
C ASP A 76 -5.64 -29.27 15.53
N ARG A 77 -6.93 -29.45 15.86
CA ARG A 77 -7.50 -29.18 17.17
C ARG A 77 -7.56 -30.40 18.11
N LYS A 78 -7.04 -31.56 17.68
CA LYS A 78 -6.96 -32.81 18.45
C LYS A 78 -5.54 -33.09 18.93
#